data_AF-A0A2D9SSW0-F1
#
_entry.id   AF-A0A2D9SSW0-F1
#
_cell.length_a   1.000
_cell.length_b   1.000
_cell.length_c   1.000
_cell.angle_alpha   90.00
_cell.angle_beta   90.00
_cell.angle_gamma   90.00
#
_symmetry.space_group_name_H-M   'P 1'
#
loop_
_entity.id
_entity.type
_entity.pdbx_description
1 polymer ?
#
loop_
_entity_poly.entity_id
_entity_poly.type
_entity_poly.pdbx_seq_one_letter_code
_entity_poly.pdbx_strand_id
1 'polypeptide(L)'
;MAGGIGALEYLKENQEEVYPYLHEQGDRMAAEINEFCRLNNIPAQMMNAGSMMHLIFGGETIESSRDIDHSHYSLEKEFYLHLLGHNVIVPGIHLAFISFAHKPDVIDQVIDAFKRTFEDLRDDGLI
;
A
#
# COMPACT_ATOMS: atom_id res chain seq x y z
N MET A 1 3.70 -13.47 27.85
CA MET A 1 4.63 -14.31 27.07
C MET A 1 3.90 -15.31 26.16
N ALA A 2 2.80 -15.94 26.61
CA ALA A 2 2.07 -16.95 25.80
C ALA A 2 1.71 -16.51 24.37
N GLY A 3 1.18 -15.29 24.17
CA GLY A 3 0.79 -14.82 22.83
C GLY A 3 1.95 -14.67 21.84
N GLY A 4 3.13 -14.23 22.31
CA GLY A 4 4.31 -14.09 21.45
C GLY A 4 4.87 -15.46 21.04
N ILE A 5 4.91 -16.42 21.97
CA ILE A 5 5.35 -17.79 21.68
C ILE A 5 4.40 -18.45 20.69
N GLY A 6 3.09 -18.40 20.95
CA GLY A 6 2.09 -18.99 20.06
C GLY A 6 2.11 -18.39 18.65
N ALA A 7 2.35 -17.07 18.52
CA ALA A 7 2.50 -16.44 17.21
C ALA A 7 3.74 -16.96 16.46
N LEU A 8 4.88 -17.07 17.13
CA LEU A 8 6.12 -17.58 16.50
C LEU A 8 6.00 -19.06 16.12
N GLU A 9 5.38 -19.88 16.97
CA GLU A 9 5.11 -21.29 16.68
C GLU A 9 4.20 -21.43 15.46
N TYR A 10 3.07 -20.71 15.44
CA TYR A 10 2.16 -20.70 14.30
C TYR A 10 2.85 -20.27 12.99
N LEU A 11 3.60 -19.15 13.02
CA LEU A 11 4.30 -18.66 11.84
C LEU A 11 5.37 -19.63 11.34
N LYS A 12 6.04 -20.35 12.26
CA LYS A 12 7.03 -21.37 11.90
C LYS A 12 6.38 -22.60 11.28
N GLU A 13 5.27 -23.07 11.85
CA GLU A 13 4.55 -24.25 11.37
C GLU A 13 3.89 -24.01 10.00
N ASN A 14 3.45 -22.77 9.74
CA ASN A 14 2.73 -22.39 8.51
C ASN A 14 3.58 -21.51 7.58
N GLN A 15 4.91 -21.54 7.70
CA GLN A 15 5.81 -20.63 6.97
C GLN A 15 5.67 -20.74 5.44
N GLU A 16 5.44 -21.96 4.93
CA GLU A 16 5.30 -22.27 3.51
C GLU A 16 3.97 -21.78 2.91
N GLU A 17 3.02 -21.36 3.75
CA GLU A 17 1.74 -20.79 3.33
C GLU A 17 1.71 -19.27 3.59
N VAL A 18 2.04 -18.86 4.82
CA VAL A 18 1.87 -17.47 5.28
C VAL A 18 2.77 -16.51 4.51
N TYR A 19 4.07 -16.78 4.39
CA TYR A 19 4.99 -15.84 3.75
C TYR A 19 4.80 -15.77 2.23
N PRO A 20 4.62 -16.89 1.49
CA PRO A 20 4.28 -16.82 0.07
C PRO A 20 2.98 -16.08 -0.19
N TYR A 21 1.93 -16.31 0.60
CA TYR A 21 0.67 -15.58 0.48
C TYR A 21 0.86 -14.07 0.66
N LEU A 22 1.56 -13.65 1.73
CA LEU A 22 1.82 -12.24 2.01
C LEU A 22 2.65 -11.57 0.91
N HIS A 23 3.62 -12.29 0.34
CA HIS A 23 4.42 -11.80 -0.77
C HIS A 23 3.59 -11.64 -2.04
N GLU A 24 2.80 -12.65 -2.40
CA GLU A 24 1.92 -12.64 -3.57
C GLU A 24 0.91 -11.49 -3.48
N GLN A 25 0.23 -11.32 -2.34
CA GLN A 25 -0.76 -10.24 -2.19
C GLN A 25 -0.11 -8.85 -2.18
N GLY A 26 1.06 -8.71 -1.56
CA GLY A 26 1.81 -7.45 -1.59
C GLY A 26 2.27 -7.06 -3.00
N ASP A 27 2.87 -8.00 -3.73
CA ASP A 27 3.32 -7.79 -5.11
C ASP A 27 2.14 -7.49 -6.04
N ARG A 28 1.03 -8.22 -5.87
CA ARG A 28 -0.21 -8.00 -6.62
C ARG A 28 -0.76 -6.60 -6.38
N MET A 29 -0.88 -6.17 -5.12
CA MET A 29 -1.38 -4.84 -4.77
C MET A 29 -0.49 -3.74 -5.34
N ALA A 30 0.84 -3.86 -5.22
CA ALA A 30 1.78 -2.91 -5.79
C ALA A 30 1.68 -2.86 -7.32
N ALA A 31 1.64 -4.01 -7.99
CA ALA A 31 1.57 -4.09 -9.44
C ALA A 31 0.29 -3.44 -10.00
N GLU A 32 -0.87 -3.74 -9.40
CA GLU A 32 -2.16 -3.18 -9.82
C GLU A 32 -2.26 -1.66 -9.64
N ILE A 33 -1.75 -1.15 -8.52
CA ILE A 33 -1.73 0.30 -8.25
C ILE A 33 -0.77 1.00 -9.19
N ASN A 34 0.44 0.46 -9.37
CA ASN A 34 1.45 1.03 -10.26
C ASN A 34 1.00 1.02 -11.72
N GLU A 35 0.35 -0.05 -12.17
CA GLU A 35 -0.23 -0.14 -13.51
C GLU A 35 -1.29 0.94 -13.71
N PHE A 36 -2.17 1.13 -12.73
CA PHE A 36 -3.18 2.19 -12.79
C PHE A 36 -2.53 3.58 -12.87
N CYS A 37 -1.56 3.89 -12.01
CA CYS A 37 -0.85 5.16 -12.04
C CYS A 37 -0.20 5.40 -13.41
N ARG A 38 0.47 4.38 -13.96
CA ARG A 38 1.12 4.45 -15.28
C ARG A 38 0.13 4.71 -16.41
N LEU A 39 -0.97 3.95 -16.47
CA LEU A 39 -2.00 4.12 -17.51
C LEU A 39 -2.69 5.49 -17.45
N ASN A 40 -2.72 6.09 -16.27
CA ASN A 40 -3.37 7.37 -16.00
C ASN A 40 -2.40 8.56 -15.93
N ASN A 41 -1.11 8.37 -16.24
CA ASN A 41 -0.06 9.39 -16.14
C ASN A 41 0.03 10.07 -14.76
N ILE A 42 -0.17 9.30 -13.69
CA ILE A 42 -0.07 9.78 -12.31
C ILE A 42 1.38 9.56 -11.84
N PRO A 43 2.10 10.60 -11.41
CA PRO A 43 3.45 10.48 -10.88
C PRO A 43 3.36 9.95 -9.44
N ALA A 44 3.09 8.66 -9.28
CA ALA A 44 3.09 7.98 -8.01
C ALA A 44 3.48 6.51 -8.16
N GLN A 45 4.14 5.97 -7.14
CA GLN A 45 4.62 4.60 -7.09
C GLN A 45 4.30 3.96 -5.75
N MET A 46 3.63 2.82 -5.78
CA MET A 46 3.52 1.90 -4.66
C MET A 46 4.76 1.01 -4.61
N MET A 47 5.61 1.25 -3.61
CA MET A 47 6.75 0.38 -3.28
C MET A 47 6.29 -0.72 -2.33
N ASN A 48 6.87 -1.92 -2.46
CA ASN A 48 6.63 -2.99 -1.51
C ASN A 48 7.86 -3.85 -1.21
N ALA A 49 7.83 -4.51 -0.05
CA ALA A 49 8.74 -5.57 0.32
C ALA A 49 7.95 -6.65 1.08
N GLY A 50 7.53 -7.69 0.37
CA GLY A 50 6.54 -8.64 0.89
C GLY A 50 5.23 -7.91 1.17
N SER A 51 4.73 -7.99 2.41
CA SER A 51 3.49 -7.35 2.84
C SER A 51 3.62 -5.90 3.32
N MET A 52 4.82 -5.33 3.30
CA MET A 52 5.04 -3.92 3.66
C MET A 52 4.89 -3.05 2.42
N MET A 53 4.11 -1.98 2.53
CA MET A 53 3.70 -1.12 1.41
C MET A 53 3.96 0.35 1.73
N HIS A 54 4.48 1.11 0.76
CA HIS A 54 4.74 2.54 0.90
C HIS A 54 4.40 3.25 -0.41
N LEU A 55 3.41 4.13 -0.39
CA LEU A 55 3.07 4.97 -1.53
C LEU A 55 3.93 6.23 -1.54
N ILE A 56 4.62 6.47 -2.65
CA ILE A 56 5.43 7.66 -2.88
C ILE A 56 4.84 8.43 -4.06
N PHE A 57 4.65 9.75 -3.89
CA PHE A 57 4.34 10.66 -4.98
C PHE A 57 5.64 11.20 -5.58
N GLY A 58 5.72 11.22 -6.91
CA GLY A 58 6.91 11.54 -7.69
C GLY A 58 7.06 10.61 -8.90
N GLY A 59 7.91 11.01 -9.85
CA GLY A 59 8.22 10.22 -11.06
C GLY A 59 9.65 9.68 -11.10
N GLU A 60 10.44 9.92 -10.06
CA GLU A 60 11.85 9.54 -9.99
C GLU A 60 12.03 8.15 -9.36
N THR A 61 13.10 7.46 -9.74
CA THR A 61 13.48 6.19 -9.11
C THR A 61 13.90 6.43 -7.67
N ILE A 62 13.28 5.72 -6.73
CA ILE A 62 13.60 5.80 -5.30
C ILE A 62 14.58 4.67 -4.92
N GLU A 63 15.85 5.00 -4.66
CA GLU A 63 16.85 4.05 -4.17
C GLU A 63 17.18 4.27 -2.68
N SER A 64 16.85 5.45 -2.15
CA SER A 64 17.08 5.85 -0.78
C SER A 64 16.01 6.84 -0.30
N SER A 65 15.93 7.03 1.02
CA SER A 65 15.02 8.04 1.59
C SER A 65 15.34 9.48 1.16
N ARG A 66 16.53 9.74 0.59
CA ARG A 66 16.92 11.07 0.10
C ARG A 66 16.29 11.39 -1.27
N ASP A 67 15.81 10.38 -1.97
CA ASP A 67 15.20 10.53 -3.29
C ASP A 67 13.70 10.85 -3.17
N ILE A 68 13.14 10.76 -1.96
CA ILE A 68 11.74 11.09 -1.69
C ILE A 68 11.57 12.60 -1.69
N ASP A 69 10.83 13.13 -2.67
CA ASP A 69 10.50 14.56 -2.71
C ASP A 69 9.40 14.91 -1.71
N HIS A 70 9.80 15.58 -0.63
CA HIS A 70 8.90 16.05 0.41
C HIS A 70 7.95 17.17 -0.03
N SER A 71 8.13 17.74 -1.23
CA SER A 71 7.21 18.74 -1.80
C SER A 71 5.79 18.16 -1.99
N HIS A 72 5.68 16.85 -2.20
CA HIS A 72 4.42 16.14 -2.40
C HIS A 72 3.70 15.73 -1.09
N TYR A 73 4.26 16.02 0.09
CA TYR A 73 3.66 15.60 1.36
C TYR A 73 2.27 16.15 1.64
N SER A 74 1.93 17.33 1.09
CA SER A 74 0.57 17.86 1.21
C SER A 74 -0.41 17.04 0.38
N LEU A 75 -0.03 16.68 -0.85
CA LEU A 75 -0.82 15.81 -1.73
C LEU A 75 -1.01 14.42 -1.12
N GLU A 76 0.06 13.85 -0.56
CA GLU A 76 0.01 12.55 0.12
C GLU A 76 -0.97 12.55 1.31
N LYS A 77 -1.04 13.64 2.08
CA LYS A 77 -2.01 13.76 3.17
C LYS A 77 -3.43 13.77 2.66
N GLU A 78 -3.72 14.52 1.59
CA GLU A 78 -5.04 14.52 0.97
C GLU A 78 -5.39 13.10 0.48
N PHE A 79 -4.44 12.40 -0.17
CA PHE A 79 -4.64 11.00 -0.58
C PHE A 79 -5.13 10.13 0.59
N TYR A 80 -4.45 10.16 1.73
CA TYR A 80 -4.84 9.34 2.87
C TYR A 80 -6.17 9.77 3.53
N LEU A 81 -6.54 11.04 3.45
CA LEU A 81 -7.85 11.53 3.90
C LEU A 81 -8.98 11.00 3.00
N HIS A 82 -8.81 11.03 1.68
CA HIS A 82 -9.76 10.42 0.74
C HIS A 82 -9.83 8.90 0.90
N LEU A 83 -8.68 8.23 1.06
CA LEU A 83 -8.62 6.79 1.27
C LEU A 83 -9.37 6.35 2.55
N LEU A 84 -9.30 7.17 3.61
CA LEU A 84 -10.12 6.99 4.81
C LEU A 84 -11.63 7.07 4.49
N GLY A 85 -12.03 7.97 3.59
CA GLY A 85 -13.39 8.06 3.05
C GLY A 85 -13.85 6.81 2.30
N HIS A 86 -12.92 6.06 1.71
CA HIS A 86 -13.15 4.74 1.08
C HIS A 86 -13.05 3.56 2.07
N ASN A 87 -13.09 3.83 3.38
CA ASN A 87 -13.02 2.84 4.46
C ASN A 87 -11.69 2.07 4.56
N VAL A 88 -10.59 2.62 4.03
CA VAL A 88 -9.26 2.04 4.18
C VAL A 88 -8.42 2.93 5.08
N ILE A 89 -7.94 2.37 6.19
CA ILE A 89 -7.13 3.09 7.18
C ILE A 89 -5.66 2.71 6.97
N VAL A 90 -4.84 3.72 6.69
CA VAL A 90 -3.37 3.60 6.76
C VAL A 90 -2.88 4.35 8.01
N PRO A 91 -2.00 3.76 8.83
CA PRO A 91 -1.45 4.44 10.00
C PRO A 91 -0.77 5.76 9.63
N GLY A 92 -0.80 6.76 10.52
CA GLY A 92 -0.22 8.10 10.28
C GLY A 92 1.30 8.17 10.05
N ILE A 93 1.99 7.01 10.07
CA ILE A 93 3.37 6.87 9.60
C ILE A 93 3.45 6.59 8.09
N HIS A 94 2.30 6.50 7.41
CA HIS A 94 2.10 6.32 5.97
C HIS A 94 2.78 5.07 5.38
N LEU A 95 2.98 4.08 6.24
CA LEU A 95 3.45 2.75 5.91
C LEU A 95 2.32 1.75 6.18
N ALA A 96 1.91 1.02 5.15
CA ALA A 96 0.81 0.07 5.22
C ALA A 96 1.33 -1.38 5.26
N PHE A 97 0.54 -2.26 5.86
CA PHE A 97 0.90 -3.67 6.04
C PHE A 97 -0.28 -4.58 5.72
N ILE A 98 -0.02 -5.64 4.98
CA ILE A 98 -0.98 -6.73 4.77
C ILE A 98 -0.76 -7.80 5.84
N SER A 99 -1.85 -8.24 6.47
CA SER A 99 -1.84 -9.37 7.39
C SER A 99 -2.36 -10.63 6.71
N PHE A 100 -2.05 -11.80 7.28
CA PHE A 100 -2.57 -13.08 6.80
C PHE A 100 -4.10 -13.19 6.92
N ALA A 101 -4.74 -12.33 7.71
CA ALA A 101 -6.19 -12.28 7.82
C ALA A 101 -6.87 -11.56 6.64
N HIS A 102 -6.14 -10.73 5.88
CA HIS A 102 -6.68 -10.08 4.69
C HIS A 102 -6.79 -11.11 3.58
N LYS A 103 -8.02 -11.49 3.24
CA LYS A 103 -8.33 -12.39 2.12
C LYS A 103 -8.23 -11.67 0.78
N PRO A 104 -8.11 -12.39 -0.35
CA PRO A 104 -7.94 -11.76 -1.66
C PRO A 104 -9.04 -10.76 -2.04
N ASP A 105 -10.29 -11.01 -1.63
CA ASP A 105 -11.43 -10.11 -1.84
C ASP A 105 -11.32 -8.80 -1.04
N VAL A 106 -10.63 -8.83 0.11
CA VAL A 106 -10.30 -7.61 0.87
C VAL A 106 -9.18 -6.85 0.17
N ILE A 107 -8.19 -7.56 -0.39
CA ILE A 107 -7.12 -6.93 -1.18
C ILE A 107 -7.70 -6.23 -2.41
N ASP A 108 -8.67 -6.85 -3.09
CA ASP A 108 -9.37 -6.26 -4.24
C ASP A 108 -10.08 -4.95 -3.84
N GLN A 109 -10.81 -4.95 -2.71
CA GLN A 109 -11.46 -3.75 -2.20
C GLN A 109 -10.46 -2.64 -1.87
N VAL A 110 -9.31 -2.98 -1.31
CA VAL A 110 -8.25 -2.01 -1.01
C VAL A 110 -7.65 -1.45 -2.31
N ILE A 111 -7.36 -2.29 -3.29
CA ILE A 111 -6.86 -1.84 -4.61
C ILE A 111 -7.85 -0.88 -5.25
N ASP A 112 -9.14 -1.22 -5.26
CA ASP A 112 -10.19 -0.37 -5.82
C ASP A 112 -10.32 0.95 -5.06
N ALA A 113 -10.20 0.93 -3.73
CA ALA A 113 -10.18 2.14 -2.92
C ALA A 113 -9.00 3.05 -3.29
N PHE A 114 -7.78 2.50 -3.43
CA PHE A 114 -6.62 3.27 -3.87
C PHE A 114 -6.83 3.90 -5.26
N LYS A 115 -7.36 3.14 -6.22
CA LYS A 115 -7.65 3.63 -7.57
C LYS A 115 -8.66 4.79 -7.54
N ARG A 116 -9.74 4.66 -6.76
CA ARG A 116 -10.72 5.74 -6.56
C ARG A 116 -10.15 6.96 -5.86
N THR A 117 -9.28 6.78 -4.87
CA THR A 117 -8.61 7.90 -4.20
C THR A 117 -7.80 8.74 -5.18
N PHE A 118 -7.12 8.12 -6.15
CA PHE A 118 -6.43 8.88 -7.21
C PHE A 118 -7.41 9.65 -8.11
N GLU A 119 -8.59 9.10 -8.37
CA GLU A 119 -9.65 9.79 -9.11
C GLU A 119 -10.19 10.98 -8.32
N ASP A 120 -10.43 10.83 -7.01
CA ASP A 120 -10.86 11.93 -6.13
C ASP A 120 -9.86 13.10 -6.16
N LEU A 121 -8.55 12.81 -6.06
CA LEU A 121 -7.51 13.85 -6.13
C LEU A 121 -7.53 14.59 -7.46
N ARG A 122 -7.84 13.90 -8.56
CA ARG A 122 -7.97 14.51 -9.88
C ARG A 122 -9.22 15.38 -9.97
N ASP A 123 -10.34 14.92 -9.42
CA ASP A 123 -11.60 15.67 -9.37
C ASP A 123 -11.44 16.96 -8.54
N ASP A 124 -10.60 16.92 -7.50
CA ASP A 124 -10.21 18.09 -6.70
C ASP A 124 -9.14 18.97 -7.35
N GLY A 125 -8.60 18.57 -8.51
CA GLY A 125 -7.59 19.32 -9.26
C GLY A 125 -6.19 19.33 -8.62
N LEU A 126 -5.89 18.34 -7.78
CA LEU A 126 -4.61 18.18 -7.09
C LEU A 126 -3.56 17.43 -7.92
N ILE A 127 -4.00 16.62 -8.91
CA ILE A 127 -3.16 15.89 -9.88
C ILE A 127 -3.74 15.90 -11.30
#